data_AF-A0A7K2X383-F1
#
_entry.id   AF-A0A7K2X383-F1
#
_cell.length_a   1.000
_cell.length_b   1.000
_cell.length_c   1.000
_cell.angle_alpha   90.00
_cell.angle_beta   90.00
_cell.angle_gamma   90.00
#
_symmetry.space_group_name_H-M   'P 1'
#
loop_
_entity.id
_entity.type
_entity.pdbx_description
1 polymer ?
#
loop_
_entity_poly.entity_id
_entity_poly.type
_entity_poly.pdbx_seq_one_letter_code
_entity_poly.pdbx_strand_id
1 'polypeptide(L)'
;TVSAAELAARRLKEADDRLADAAYQEGFTTPDEAAAALLAERERRELQQRLDAWQAEEAVVADRLAEPGTAAAAALPPADPAAAEAA
;
A
#
# COMPACT_ATOMS: atom_id res chain seq x y z
N THR A 1 -26.79 5.83 -43.74
CA THR A 1 -26.19 4.67 -43.05
C THR A 1 -24.85 5.11 -42.52
N VAL A 2 -24.54 4.86 -41.25
CA VAL A 2 -23.26 5.25 -40.64
C VAL A 2 -22.16 4.30 -41.14
N SER A 3 -21.02 4.84 -41.55
CA SER A 3 -19.87 4.06 -42.00
C SER A 3 -19.21 3.31 -40.85
N ALA A 4 -18.59 2.17 -41.13
CA ALA A 4 -17.75 1.45 -40.15
C ALA A 4 -16.66 2.35 -39.54
N ALA A 5 -16.11 3.28 -40.32
CA ALA A 5 -15.12 4.24 -39.86
C ALA A 5 -15.71 5.24 -38.84
N GLU A 6 -16.92 5.74 -39.08
CA GLU A 6 -17.60 6.66 -38.16
C GLU A 6 -17.97 5.98 -36.84
N LEU A 7 -18.36 4.70 -36.89
CA LEU A 7 -18.61 3.91 -35.68
C LEU A 7 -17.32 3.69 -34.88
N ALA A 8 -16.20 3.41 -35.55
CA ALA A 8 -14.90 3.25 -34.91
C ALA A 8 -14.44 4.55 -34.23
N ALA A 9 -14.60 5.70 -34.90
CA ALA A 9 -14.25 7.00 -34.34
C ALA A 9 -15.06 7.34 -33.08
N ARG A 10 -16.37 7.03 -33.06
CA ARG A 10 -17.21 7.23 -31.87
C ARG A 10 -16.75 6.36 -30.70
N ARG A 11 -16.49 5.08 -30.96
CA ARG A 11 -16.00 4.15 -29.93
C ARG A 11 -14.65 4.56 -29.36
N LEU A 12 -13.76 5.10 -30.19
CA LEU A 12 -12.49 5.64 -29.73
C LEU A 12 -12.71 6.81 -28.76
N LYS A 13 -13.53 7.80 -29.16
CA LYS A 13 -13.86 8.93 -28.28
C LYS A 13 -14.47 8.48 -26.96
N GLU A 14 -15.43 7.57 -26.99
CA GLU A 14 -16.06 7.01 -25.78
C GLU A 14 -15.09 6.23 -24.89
N ALA A 15 -14.03 5.65 -25.46
CA ALA A 15 -12.97 5.00 -24.71
C ALA A 15 -12.04 6.04 -24.05
N ASP A 16 -11.66 7.08 -24.79
CA ASP A 16 -10.81 8.16 -24.29
C ASP A 16 -11.49 8.94 -23.15
N ASP A 17 -12.79 9.24 -23.30
CA ASP A 17 -13.58 9.92 -22.26
C ASP A 17 -13.61 9.07 -20.97
N ARG A 18 -13.87 7.75 -21.09
CA ARG A 18 -13.89 6.84 -19.94
C ARG A 18 -12.51 6.68 -19.28
N LEU A 19 -11.44 6.69 -20.06
CA LEU A 19 -10.08 6.62 -19.54
C LEU A 19 -9.72 7.89 -18.77
N ALA A 20 -10.09 9.07 -19.30
CA ALA A 20 -9.91 10.34 -18.60
C ALA A 20 -10.69 10.37 -17.28
N ASP A 21 -11.96 10.00 -17.29
CA ASP A 21 -12.79 9.95 -16.08
C ASP A 21 -12.18 9.02 -15.02
N ALA A 22 -11.69 7.84 -15.41
CA ALA A 22 -11.03 6.91 -14.50
C ALA A 22 -9.73 7.49 -13.92
N ALA A 23 -8.89 8.12 -14.75
CA ALA A 23 -7.66 8.75 -14.27
C ALA A 23 -7.94 9.85 -13.24
N TYR A 24 -8.94 10.72 -13.49
CA TYR A 24 -9.32 11.77 -12.56
C TYR A 24 -9.91 11.23 -11.25
N GLN A 25 -10.69 10.14 -11.30
CA GLN A 25 -11.22 9.52 -10.07
C GLN A 25 -10.11 8.99 -9.16
N GLU A 26 -9.02 8.49 -9.75
CA GLU A 26 -7.83 8.05 -9.02
C GLU A 26 -6.86 9.19 -8.67
N GLY A 27 -7.24 10.44 -8.95
CA GLY A 27 -6.47 11.63 -8.58
C GLY A 27 -5.35 12.03 -9.56
N PHE A 28 -5.27 11.40 -10.72
CA PHE A 28 -4.34 11.81 -11.77
C PHE A 28 -4.87 13.00 -12.55
N THR A 29 -3.97 13.85 -13.04
CA THR A 29 -4.33 15.02 -13.84
C THR A 29 -4.55 14.64 -15.30
N THR A 30 -3.96 13.53 -15.76
CA THR A 30 -4.12 13.02 -17.13
C THR A 30 -4.07 11.49 -17.18
N PRO A 31 -4.69 10.86 -18.21
CA PRO A 31 -4.47 9.44 -18.51
C PRO A 31 -3.02 9.01 -18.68
N ASP A 32 -2.19 9.85 -19.31
CA ASP A 32 -0.78 9.53 -19.56
C ASP A 32 0.02 9.48 -18.26
N GLU A 33 -0.32 10.34 -17.29
CA GLU A 33 0.25 10.29 -15.94
C GLU A 33 -0.11 8.97 -15.23
N ALA A 34 -1.38 8.55 -15.32
CA ALA A 34 -1.83 7.26 -14.77
C ALA A 34 -1.11 6.08 -15.44
N ALA A 35 -0.93 6.12 -16.77
CA ALA A 35 -0.20 5.09 -17.51
C ALA A 35 1.28 5.05 -17.13
N ALA A 36 1.92 6.21 -16.92
CA ALA A 36 3.30 6.31 -16.49
C ALA A 36 3.52 5.81 -15.05
N ALA A 37 2.49 5.87 -14.20
CA ALA A 37 2.52 5.36 -12.84
C ALA A 37 2.39 3.83 -12.75
N LEU A 38 2.11 3.14 -13.86
CA LEU A 38 1.98 1.68 -13.87
C LEU A 38 3.32 1.02 -13.53
N LEU A 39 3.33 0.32 -12.40
CA LEU A 39 4.46 -0.50 -12.00
C LEU A 39 4.53 -1.77 -12.85
N ALA A 40 5.73 -2.11 -13.30
CA ALA A 40 5.94 -3.38 -13.96
C ALA A 40 5.61 -4.53 -12.99
N GLU A 41 5.12 -5.64 -13.54
CA GLU A 41 4.72 -6.81 -12.76
C GLU A 41 5.80 -7.28 -11.76
N ARG A 42 7.08 -7.23 -12.18
CA ARG A 42 8.21 -7.56 -11.30
C ARG A 42 8.34 -6.58 -10.13
N GLU A 43 8.30 -5.29 -10.40
CA GLU A 43 8.44 -4.23 -9.39
C GLU A 43 7.29 -4.27 -8.39
N ARG A 44 6.06 -4.50 -8.88
CA ARG A 44 4.89 -4.66 -8.01
C ARG A 44 5.06 -5.85 -7.06
N ARG A 45 5.55 -7.00 -7.56
CA ARG A 45 5.79 -8.19 -6.71
C ARG A 45 6.90 -7.97 -5.68
N GLU A 46 7.97 -7.28 -6.05
CA GLU A 46 9.06 -6.95 -5.13
C GLU A 46 8.57 -6.04 -3.98
N LEU A 47 7.76 -5.03 -4.30
CA LEU A 47 7.15 -4.17 -3.28
C LEU A 47 6.16 -4.94 -2.41
N GLN A 48 5.35 -5.82 -3.00
CA GLN A 48 4.42 -6.66 -2.24
C GLN A 48 5.15 -7.57 -1.27
N GLN A 49 6.22 -8.25 -1.70
CA GLN A 49 7.01 -9.12 -0.83
C GLN A 49 7.64 -8.36 0.35
N ARG A 50 8.09 -7.12 0.11
CA ARG A 50 8.62 -6.26 1.17
C ARG A 50 7.54 -5.84 2.16
N LEU A 51 6.34 -5.53 1.66
CA LEU A 51 5.20 -5.20 2.51
C LEU A 51 4.80 -6.40 3.37
N ASP A 52 4.70 -7.59 2.77
CA ASP A 52 4.35 -8.83 3.45
C ASP A 52 5.37 -9.17 4.56
N ALA A 53 6.67 -9.00 4.26
CA ALA A 53 7.73 -9.21 5.24
C ALA A 53 7.60 -8.23 6.43
N TRP A 54 7.39 -6.95 6.15
CA TRP A 54 7.22 -5.94 7.19
C TRP A 54 5.97 -6.19 8.05
N GLN A 55 4.85 -6.55 7.43
CA GLN A 55 3.62 -6.90 8.14
C GLN A 55 3.78 -8.16 9.01
N ALA A 56 4.55 -9.14 8.55
CA ALA A 56 4.85 -10.33 9.36
C ALA A 56 5.70 -9.97 10.58
N GLU A 57 6.71 -9.11 10.41
CA GLU A 57 7.52 -8.60 11.53
C GLU A 57 6.68 -7.80 12.53
N GLU A 58 5.83 -6.90 12.03
CA GLU A 58 4.89 -6.13 12.86
C GLU A 58 3.97 -7.04 13.68
N ALA A 59 3.39 -8.07 13.04
CA ALA A 59 2.51 -9.02 13.70
C ALA A 59 3.24 -9.79 14.82
N VAL A 60 4.49 -10.20 14.61
CA VAL A 60 5.30 -10.87 15.64
C VAL A 60 5.56 -9.93 16.82
N VAL A 61 5.90 -8.66 16.57
CA VAL A 61 6.11 -7.68 17.64
C VAL A 61 4.81 -7.42 18.40
N ALA A 62 3.70 -7.23 17.69
CA ALA A 62 2.39 -7.01 18.28
C ALA A 62 1.97 -8.18 19.18
N ASP A 63 2.20 -9.43 18.75
CA ASP A 63 1.94 -10.62 19.54
C ASP A 63 2.77 -10.63 20.83
N ARG A 64 4.09 -10.38 20.74
CA ARG A 64 4.97 -10.31 21.92
C ARG A 64 4.59 -9.20 22.89
N LEU A 65 4.17 -8.04 22.40
CA LEU A 65 3.72 -6.92 23.22
C LEU A 65 2.36 -7.20 23.89
N ALA A 66 1.51 -8.00 23.25
CA ALA A 66 0.23 -8.43 23.81
C ALA A 66 0.36 -9.53 24.87
N GLU A 67 1.51 -10.22 24.95
CA GLU A 67 1.74 -11.23 25.98
C GLU A 67 1.55 -10.63 27.39
N PRO A 68 0.76 -11.27 28.28
CA PRO A 68 0.41 -10.68 29.58
C PRO A 68 1.61 -10.29 30.43
N GLY A 69 2.70 -11.06 30.38
CA GLY A 69 3.94 -10.75 31.10
C GLY A 69 4.61 -9.49 30.59
N THR A 70 4.71 -9.34 29.27
CA THR A 70 5.27 -8.15 28.60
C THR A 70 4.42 -6.91 28.89
N ALA A 71 3.10 -7.03 28.76
CA ALA A 71 2.17 -5.94 29.06
C ALA A 71 2.22 -5.52 30.54
N ALA A 72 2.28 -6.48 31.47
CA ALA A 72 2.41 -6.20 32.89
C ALA A 72 3.76 -5.55 33.23
N ALA A 73 4.86 -6.01 32.63
CA ALA A 73 6.19 -5.42 32.81
C ALA A 73 6.26 -3.97 32.30
N ALA A 74 5.61 -3.67 31.17
CA ALA A 74 5.54 -2.32 30.61
C ALA A 74 4.79 -1.33 31.52
N ALA A 75 3.94 -1.82 32.44
CA ALA A 75 3.24 -0.98 33.41
C ALA A 75 4.09 -0.67 34.67
N LEU A 76 5.26 -1.28 34.82
CA LEU A 76 6.17 -1.03 35.94
C LEU A 76 7.12 0.12 35.64
N PRO A 77 7.72 0.77 36.66
CA PRO A 77 8.85 1.67 36.46
C PRO A 77 9.98 0.97 35.69
N PRO A 78 10.79 1.71 34.92
CA PRO A 78 11.99 1.16 34.29
C PRO A 78 12.86 0.44 35.32
N ALA A 79 13.42 -0.72 34.93
CA ALA A 79 14.33 -1.45 35.78
C ALA A 79 15.53 -0.57 36.15
N ASP A 80 15.99 -0.67 37.40
CA ASP A 80 17.22 -0.05 37.90
C ASP A 80 18.23 -1.15 38.26
N PRO A 81 19.08 -1.56 37.31
CA PRO A 81 20.07 -2.61 37.56
C PRO A 81 21.12 -2.19 38.60
N ALA A 82 21.45 -0.91 38.68
CA ALA A 82 22.47 -0.42 39.60
C ALA A 82 22.00 -0.52 41.06
N ALA A 83 20.72 -0.22 41.32
CA ALA A 83 20.13 -0.43 42.64
C ALA A 83 20.08 -1.93 43.02
N ALA A 84 19.85 -2.82 42.05
CA ALA A 84 19.81 -4.26 42.29
C ALA A 84 21.21 -4.85 42.56
N GLU A 85 22.25 -4.36 41.90
CA GLU A 85 23.64 -4.81 42.12
C GLU A 85 24.24 -4.34 43.45
N ALA A 86 23.70 -3.25 44.02
CA ALA A 86 24.20 -2.66 45.27
C ALA A 86 23.52 -3.19 46.55
N ALA A 87 22.48 -4.03 46.43
CA ALA A 87 21.72 -4.64 47.52
C ALA A 87 22.31 -5.99 47.97
#